data_AF-F8AMP4-F1
#
_entry.id   AF-F8AMP4-F1
#
_cell.length_a   1.000
_cell.length_b   1.000
_cell.length_c   1.000
_cell.angle_alpha   90.00
_cell.angle_beta   90.00
_cell.angle_gamma   90.00
#
_symmetry.space_group_name_H-M   'P 1'
#
loop_
_entity.id
_entity.type
_entity.pdbx_description
1 polymer ?
#
loop_
_entity_poly.entity_id
_entity_poly.type
_entity_poly.pdbx_seq_one_letter_code
_entity_poly.pdbx_strand_id
1 'polypeptide(L)'
;MKHLEKFRGSLKLLILYLLDKEDLHGYALMQKLSELFINYKPSSGVIYPTLQGLKRSGYIEYVKFEADEKSRNENKNNENENENKKNNHSKKLYRITDKGREYLKENDKKLKRIFEHINNINEFYDLGGKSLKEAMTIVIKEIPNLSEKQKKELKTVMTESSKKIKMILLGD
;
A
#
# COMPACT_ATOMS: atom_id res chain seq x y z
N MET A 1 14.90 2.63 -2.76
CA MET A 1 14.45 3.33 -1.54
C MET A 1 13.46 4.48 -1.79
N LYS A 2 13.60 5.32 -2.83
CA LYS A 2 12.71 6.50 -3.07
C LYS A 2 11.21 6.21 -3.28
N HIS A 3 10.84 4.99 -3.70
CA HIS A 3 9.41 4.62 -3.84
C HIS A 3 8.69 4.45 -2.49
N LEU A 4 9.38 4.01 -1.44
CA LEU A 4 8.77 3.77 -0.13
C LEU A 4 8.41 5.07 0.61
N GLU A 5 9.18 6.15 0.40
CA GLU A 5 8.89 7.46 1.00
C GLU A 5 7.64 8.11 0.38
N LYS A 6 7.52 8.08 -0.96
CA LYS A 6 6.27 8.49 -1.62
C LYS A 6 5.09 7.63 -1.16
N PHE A 7 5.30 6.33 -1.01
CA PHE A 7 4.27 5.40 -0.54
C PHE A 7 3.80 5.69 0.90
N ARG A 8 4.71 6.02 1.84
CA ARG A 8 4.34 6.36 3.23
C ARG A 8 3.45 7.61 3.31
N GLY A 9 3.71 8.60 2.45
CA GLY A 9 2.87 9.79 2.35
C GLY A 9 1.48 9.47 1.80
N SER A 10 1.38 8.54 0.84
CA SER A 10 0.12 8.09 0.28
C SER A 10 -0.68 7.22 1.24
N LEU A 11 -0.01 6.30 1.96
CA LEU A 11 -0.66 5.34 2.84
C LEU A 11 -1.44 6.02 3.97
N LYS A 12 -0.90 7.09 4.57
CA LYS A 12 -1.61 7.86 5.60
C LYS A 12 -2.95 8.40 5.08
N LEU A 13 -2.94 9.02 3.90
CA LEU A 13 -4.13 9.58 3.29
C LEU A 13 -5.13 8.51 2.85
N LEU A 14 -4.65 7.36 2.34
CA LEU A 14 -5.51 6.23 1.99
C LEU A 14 -6.17 5.60 3.23
N ILE A 15 -5.44 5.46 4.35
CA ILE A 15 -6.02 4.97 5.61
C ILE A 15 -7.09 5.94 6.11
N LEU A 16 -6.81 7.24 6.13
CA LEU A 16 -7.80 8.24 6.54
C LEU A 16 -9.01 8.23 5.61
N TYR A 17 -8.80 8.11 4.29
CA TYR A 17 -9.88 7.99 3.33
C TYR A 17 -10.79 6.77 3.60
N LEU A 18 -10.22 5.61 3.93
CA LEU A 18 -11.02 4.43 4.26
C LEU A 18 -11.77 4.61 5.59
N LEU A 19 -11.11 5.18 6.60
CA LEU A 19 -11.71 5.46 7.92
C LEU A 19 -12.75 6.58 7.89
N ASP A 20 -12.74 7.44 6.87
CA ASP A 20 -13.77 8.43 6.60
C ASP A 20 -15.10 7.80 6.18
N LYS A 21 -15.06 6.59 5.59
CA LYS A 21 -16.22 5.83 5.12
C LYS A 21 -16.82 4.93 6.19
N GLU A 22 -15.97 4.29 6.99
CA GLU A 22 -16.40 3.36 8.04
C GLU A 22 -15.28 3.14 9.06
N ASP A 23 -15.67 2.80 10.28
CA ASP A 23 -14.71 2.39 11.31
C ASP A 23 -14.15 1.01 10.96
N LEU A 24 -12.82 0.83 11.02
CA LEU A 24 -12.16 -0.38 10.53
C LEU A 24 -11.11 -0.93 11.48
N HIS A 25 -11.02 -2.26 11.54
CA HIS A 25 -9.89 -2.95 12.16
C HIS A 25 -8.64 -2.88 11.27
N GLY A 26 -7.47 -3.02 11.87
CA GLY A 26 -6.19 -2.98 11.13
C GLY A 26 -6.11 -4.03 10.00
N TYR A 27 -6.67 -5.22 10.21
CA TYR A 27 -6.73 -6.26 9.18
C TYR A 27 -7.70 -5.90 8.04
N ALA A 28 -8.87 -5.33 8.35
CA ALA A 28 -9.82 -4.90 7.33
C ALA A 28 -9.23 -3.77 6.46
N LEU A 29 -8.49 -2.83 7.08
CA LEU A 29 -7.72 -1.83 6.35
C LEU A 29 -6.68 -2.47 5.42
N MET A 30 -5.95 -3.49 5.88
CA MET A 30 -5.00 -4.21 5.02
C MET A 30 -5.67 -4.83 3.78
N GLN A 31 -6.85 -5.42 3.95
CA GLN A 31 -7.58 -6.04 2.84
C GLN A 31 -8.08 -4.99 1.84
N LYS A 32 -8.81 -3.98 2.32
CA LYS A 32 -9.32 -2.89 1.46
C LYS A 32 -8.20 -2.14 0.74
N LEU A 33 -7.07 -1.89 1.42
CA LEU A 33 -5.91 -1.29 0.76
C LEU A 33 -5.29 -2.22 -0.27
N SER A 34 -5.29 -3.54 -0.07
CA SER A 34 -4.78 -4.49 -1.07
C SER A 34 -5.65 -4.53 -2.32
N GLU A 35 -6.97 -4.35 -2.18
CA GLU A 35 -7.91 -4.31 -3.30
C GLU A 35 -7.67 -3.09 -4.22
N LEU A 36 -7.09 -2.01 -3.70
CA LEU A 36 -6.74 -0.84 -4.51
C LEU A 36 -5.56 -1.10 -5.47
N PHE A 37 -4.69 -2.06 -5.18
CA PHE A 37 -3.46 -2.28 -5.97
C PHE A 37 -3.36 -3.73 -6.48
N ILE A 38 -3.17 -3.91 -7.78
CA ILE A 38 -3.04 -5.26 -8.38
C ILE A 38 -1.83 -6.05 -7.83
N ASN A 39 -0.74 -5.38 -7.46
CA ASN A 39 0.51 -6.05 -7.06
C ASN A 39 1.15 -5.47 -5.78
N TYR A 40 0.33 -4.89 -4.91
CA TYR A 40 0.83 -4.37 -3.64
C TYR A 40 -0.14 -4.67 -2.50
N LYS A 41 0.34 -5.45 -1.53
CA LYS A 41 -0.35 -5.74 -0.28
C LYS A 41 0.41 -5.11 0.88
N PRO A 42 -0.14 -4.08 1.54
CA PRO A 42 0.50 -3.50 2.72
C PRO A 42 0.65 -4.57 3.82
N SER A 43 1.84 -4.72 4.37
CA SER A 43 2.08 -5.64 5.48
C SER A 43 1.67 -5.03 6.83
N SER A 44 1.48 -5.89 7.83
CA SER A 44 1.25 -5.46 9.21
C SER A 44 2.36 -4.55 9.74
N GLY A 45 3.61 -4.82 9.35
CA GLY A 45 4.80 -4.03 9.70
C GLY A 45 4.82 -2.62 9.10
N VAL A 46 3.94 -2.30 8.15
CA VAL A 46 3.77 -0.95 7.61
C VAL A 46 2.47 -0.32 8.13
N ILE A 47 1.40 -1.09 8.23
CA ILE A 47 0.07 -0.60 8.63
C ILE A 47 0.03 -0.18 10.09
N TYR A 48 0.45 -1.03 11.02
CA TYR A 48 0.31 -0.73 12.45
C TYR A 48 1.18 0.45 12.92
N PRO A 49 2.43 0.60 12.47
CA PRO A 49 3.20 1.81 12.76
C PRO A 49 2.55 3.08 12.18
N THR A 50 1.93 2.98 10.99
CA THR A 50 1.22 4.11 10.37
C THR A 50 -0.02 4.49 11.19
N LEU A 51 -0.83 3.52 11.61
CA LEU A 51 -1.98 3.73 12.50
C LEU A 51 -1.56 4.35 13.84
N GLN A 52 -0.48 3.85 14.45
CA GLN A 52 0.04 4.43 15.68
C GLN A 52 0.48 5.89 15.49
N GLY A 53 1.11 6.21 14.35
CA GLY A 53 1.49 7.57 13.99
C GLY A 53 0.30 8.49 13.78
N LEU A 54 -0.72 8.04 13.05
CA LEU A 54 -1.98 8.79 12.84
C LEU A 54 -2.70 9.04 14.16
N LYS A 55 -2.77 8.03 15.03
CA LYS A 55 -3.39 8.13 16.35
C LYS A 55 -2.65 9.14 17.23
N ARG A 56 -1.32 9.04 17.31
CA ARG A 56 -0.49 9.99 18.09
C ARG A 56 -0.62 11.43 17.58
N SER A 57 -0.90 11.61 16.28
CA SER A 57 -1.16 12.92 15.68
C SER A 57 -2.59 13.43 15.92
N GLY A 58 -3.47 12.60 16.49
CA GLY A 58 -4.86 12.93 16.78
C GLY A 58 -5.80 12.82 15.57
N TYR A 59 -5.38 12.19 14.47
CA TYR A 59 -6.21 12.05 13.25
C TYR A 59 -7.16 10.84 13.30
N ILE A 60 -6.84 9.86 14.14
CA ILE A 60 -7.68 8.68 14.36
C ILE A 60 -7.71 8.35 15.85
N GLU A 61 -8.72 7.62 16.27
CA GLU A 61 -8.88 7.13 17.63
C GLU A 61 -9.40 5.70 17.66
N TYR A 62 -9.44 5.10 18.86
CA TYR A 62 -10.08 3.80 19.04
C TYR A 62 -11.56 4.02 19.35
N VAL A 63 -12.42 3.23 18.73
CA VAL A 63 -13.81 3.12 19.17
C VAL A 63 -13.79 2.44 20.54
N LYS A 64 -14.39 3.09 21.55
CA LYS A 64 -14.55 2.50 22.88
C LYS A 64 -15.76 1.57 22.84
N PHE A 65 -15.56 0.29 23.14
CA PHE A 65 -16.66 -0.64 23.37
C PHE A 65 -16.89 -0.78 24.88
N GLU A 66 -18.16 -0.81 25.31
CA GLU A 66 -18.53 -0.94 26.73
C GLU A 66 -18.03 -2.24 27.37
N ALA A 67 -17.76 -3.28 26.58
CA ALA A 67 -17.24 -4.58 27.06
C ALA A 67 -15.76 -4.55 27.49
N ASP A 68 -14.98 -3.53 27.09
CA ASP A 68 -13.54 -3.46 27.39
C ASP A 68 -13.22 -3.06 28.86
N GLU A 69 -14.21 -2.58 29.62
CA GLU A 69 -14.02 -2.26 31.04
C GLU A 69 -13.94 -3.51 31.92
N LYS A 70 -14.64 -4.60 31.56
CA LYS A 70 -14.60 -5.86 32.33
C LYS A 70 -13.27 -6.60 32.14
N SER A 71 -12.75 -6.65 30.92
CA SER A 71 -11.50 -7.38 30.61
C SER A 71 -10.21 -6.69 31.10
N ARG A 72 -10.24 -5.39 31.39
CA ARG A 72 -9.08 -4.69 32.00
C ARG A 72 -8.87 -5.03 33.47
N ASN A 73 -9.91 -5.43 34.19
CA ASN A 73 -9.80 -5.78 35.60
C ASN A 73 -9.30 -7.21 35.85
N GLU A 74 -9.41 -8.13 34.86
CA GLU A 74 -8.98 -9.53 35.01
C GLU A 74 -7.53 -9.79 34.59
N ASN A 75 -6.89 -8.86 33.86
CA ASN A 75 -5.57 -9.08 33.24
C ASN A 75 -4.37 -8.54 34.03
N LYS A 76 -4.46 -8.41 35.36
CA LYS A 76 -3.32 -7.98 36.19
C LYS A 76 -2.25 -9.07 36.43
N ASN A 77 -2.47 -10.32 36.05
CA ASN A 77 -1.65 -11.45 36.54
C ASN A 77 -1.03 -12.37 35.45
N ASN A 78 -0.72 -11.91 34.23
CA ASN A 78 -0.08 -12.80 33.24
C ASN A 78 1.14 -12.18 32.54
N GLU A 79 2.33 -12.61 32.96
CA GLU A 79 3.68 -12.22 32.51
C GLU A 79 4.07 -12.78 31.12
N ASN A 80 3.15 -12.83 30.16
CA ASN A 80 3.45 -13.24 28.78
C ASN A 80 3.19 -12.09 27.80
N GLU A 81 4.09 -11.11 27.79
CA GLU A 81 3.93 -9.83 27.08
C GLU A 81 4.17 -9.88 25.56
N ASN A 82 4.84 -10.92 25.04
CA ASN A 82 5.33 -10.90 23.66
C ASN A 82 4.35 -11.52 22.63
N GLU A 83 3.54 -12.51 23.00
CA GLU A 83 2.52 -13.07 22.10
C GLU A 83 1.21 -12.26 22.10
N ASN A 84 0.88 -11.63 23.23
CA ASN A 84 -0.35 -10.84 23.39
C ASN A 84 -0.39 -9.54 22.58
N LYS A 85 0.78 -8.96 22.22
CA LYS A 85 0.83 -7.71 21.43
C LYS A 85 0.33 -7.88 19.99
N LYS A 86 0.62 -9.01 19.33
CA LYS A 86 0.17 -9.27 17.94
C LYS A 86 -1.34 -9.48 17.86
N ASN A 87 -1.93 -10.19 18.83
CA ASN A 87 -3.38 -10.47 18.88
C ASN A 87 -4.22 -9.28 19.32
N ASN A 88 -3.64 -8.29 20.02
CA ASN A 88 -4.40 -7.12 20.48
C ASN A 88 -4.60 -6.08 19.36
N HIS A 89 -3.72 -6.03 18.36
CA HIS A 89 -3.84 -5.06 17.26
C HIS A 89 -4.94 -5.41 16.25
N SER A 90 -5.26 -6.69 16.07
CA SER A 90 -6.35 -7.14 15.19
C SER A 90 -7.74 -6.82 15.75
N LYS A 91 -7.88 -6.68 17.07
CA LYS A 91 -9.16 -6.43 17.75
C LYS A 91 -9.57 -4.96 17.84
N LYS A 92 -8.62 -4.02 17.69
CA LYS A 92 -8.92 -2.59 17.86
C LYS A 92 -9.64 -2.04 16.65
N LEU A 93 -10.79 -1.41 16.88
CA LEU A 93 -11.54 -0.69 15.86
C LEU A 93 -11.05 0.76 15.82
N TYR A 94 -10.64 1.24 14.64
CA TYR A 94 -10.16 2.60 14.44
C TYR A 94 -11.26 3.46 13.81
N ARG A 95 -11.32 4.72 14.23
CA ARG A 95 -12.24 5.75 13.73
C ARG A 95 -11.46 7.00 13.35
N ILE A 96 -11.86 7.71 12.29
CA ILE A 96 -11.31 9.04 11.98
C ILE A 96 -11.89 10.11 12.91
N THR A 97 -11.06 11.03 13.38
CA THR A 97 -11.51 12.19 14.17
C THR A 97 -11.86 13.37 13.26
N ASP A 98 -12.48 14.43 13.81
CA ASP A 98 -12.73 15.67 13.06
C ASP A 98 -11.44 16.29 12.51
N LYS A 99 -10.38 16.31 13.32
CA LYS A 99 -9.04 16.72 12.90
C LYS A 99 -8.52 15.87 11.74
N GLY A 100 -8.81 14.56 11.75
CA GLY A 100 -8.47 13.65 10.66
C GLY A 100 -9.22 13.98 9.37
N ARG A 101 -10.52 14.28 9.45
CA ARG A 101 -11.34 14.68 8.29
C ARG A 101 -10.89 16.02 7.72
N GLU A 102 -10.55 16.99 8.57
CA GLU A 102 -10.00 18.28 8.16
C GLU A 102 -8.66 18.09 7.41
N TYR A 103 -7.73 17.32 7.98
CA TYR A 103 -6.47 16.99 7.32
C TYR A 103 -6.69 16.29 5.96
N LEU A 104 -7.67 15.38 5.87
CA LEU A 104 -8.00 14.71 4.61
C LEU A 104 -8.52 15.72 3.56
N LYS A 105 -9.40 16.64 3.96
CA LYS A 105 -9.95 17.70 3.09
C LYS A 105 -8.87 18.66 2.59
N GLU A 106 -7.97 19.10 3.47
CA GLU A 106 -6.82 19.94 3.10
C GLU A 106 -5.89 19.26 2.08
N ASN A 107 -5.87 17.92 2.09
CA ASN A 107 -5.03 17.11 1.21
C ASN A 107 -5.80 16.50 0.02
N ASP A 108 -7.02 16.96 -0.29
CA ASP A 108 -7.86 16.40 -1.38
C ASP A 108 -7.14 16.34 -2.73
N LYS A 109 -6.45 17.41 -3.13
CA LYS A 109 -5.65 17.43 -4.38
C LYS A 109 -4.57 16.36 -4.40
N LYS A 110 -3.94 16.10 -3.26
CA LYS A 110 -2.92 15.06 -3.12
C LYS A 110 -3.55 13.67 -3.13
N LEU A 111 -4.70 13.49 -2.50
CA LEU A 111 -5.48 12.25 -2.53
C LEU A 111 -5.91 11.89 -3.95
N LYS A 112 -6.43 12.85 -4.73
CA LYS A 112 -6.77 12.66 -6.15
C LYS A 112 -5.58 12.16 -6.98
N ARG A 113 -4.42 12.80 -6.84
CA ARG A 113 -3.18 12.36 -7.50
C ARG A 113 -2.74 10.95 -7.09
N ILE A 114 -3.02 10.54 -5.86
CA ILE A 114 -2.74 9.17 -5.40
C ILE A 114 -3.65 8.19 -6.16
N PHE A 115 -4.95 8.46 -6.25
CA PHE A 115 -5.88 7.61 -7.00
C PHE A 115 -5.59 7.57 -8.51
N GLU A 116 -5.27 8.72 -9.13
CA GLU A 116 -4.81 8.77 -10.53
C GLU A 116 -3.59 7.86 -10.73
N HIS A 117 -2.61 7.92 -9.83
CA HIS A 117 -1.44 7.07 -9.92
C HIS A 117 -1.75 5.58 -9.74
N ILE A 118 -2.66 5.24 -8.82
CA ILE A 118 -3.13 3.86 -8.61
C ILE A 118 -3.80 3.33 -9.88
N ASN A 119 -4.72 4.11 -10.46
CA ASN A 119 -5.43 3.74 -11.67
C ASN A 119 -4.46 3.52 -12.83
N ASN A 120 -3.53 4.45 -13.08
CA ASN A 120 -2.54 4.31 -14.14
C ASN A 120 -1.65 3.06 -13.96
N ILE A 121 -1.31 2.70 -12.71
CA ILE A 121 -0.56 1.48 -12.42
C ILE A 121 -1.41 0.24 -12.71
N ASN A 122 -2.67 0.24 -12.30
CA ASN A 122 -3.57 -0.89 -12.53
C ASN A 122 -3.81 -1.08 -14.03
N GLU A 123 -4.10 -0.01 -14.77
CA GLU A 123 -4.21 -0.03 -16.24
C GLU A 123 -2.93 -0.55 -16.90
N PHE A 124 -1.75 -0.11 -16.45
CA PHE A 124 -0.48 -0.64 -16.96
C PHE A 124 -0.37 -2.16 -16.76
N TYR A 125 -0.81 -2.68 -15.61
CA TYR A 125 -0.79 -4.11 -15.36
C TYR A 125 -1.81 -4.85 -16.23
N ASP A 126 -3.00 -4.29 -16.44
CA ASP A 126 -4.04 -4.85 -17.32
C ASP A 126 -3.61 -4.88 -18.79
N LEU A 127 -2.80 -3.92 -19.23
CA LEU A 127 -2.15 -3.91 -20.55
C LEU A 127 -1.04 -4.96 -20.72
N GLY A 128 -0.83 -5.85 -19.74
CA GLY A 128 0.23 -6.87 -19.78
C GLY A 128 1.56 -6.41 -19.19
N GLY A 129 1.59 -5.24 -18.52
CA GLY A 129 2.80 -4.70 -17.89
C GLY A 129 3.39 -5.61 -16.81
N LYS A 130 2.61 -6.51 -16.22
CA LYS A 130 3.09 -7.50 -15.24
C LYS A 130 4.10 -8.45 -15.89
N SER A 131 3.70 -9.09 -16.98
CA SER A 131 4.53 -10.03 -17.74
C SER A 131 5.76 -9.33 -18.30
N LEU A 132 5.62 -8.09 -18.77
CA LEU A 132 6.74 -7.28 -19.24
C LEU A 132 7.78 -7.04 -18.12
N LYS A 133 7.33 -6.65 -16.94
CA LYS A 133 8.20 -6.43 -15.77
C LYS A 133 8.92 -7.72 -15.35
N GLU A 134 8.23 -8.85 -15.34
CA GLU A 134 8.80 -10.16 -15.02
C GLU A 134 9.89 -10.55 -16.01
N ALA A 135 9.63 -10.42 -17.31
CA ALA A 135 10.61 -10.66 -18.36
C ALA A 135 11.86 -9.76 -18.20
N MET A 136 11.68 -8.46 -17.98
CA MET A 136 12.81 -7.54 -17.78
C MET A 136 13.60 -7.87 -16.50
N THR A 137 12.92 -8.33 -15.45
CA THR A 137 13.58 -8.77 -14.20
C THR A 137 14.48 -9.98 -14.45
N ILE A 138 14.02 -10.95 -15.25
CA ILE A 138 14.82 -12.12 -15.64
C ILE A 138 16.03 -11.67 -16.46
N VAL A 139 15.82 -10.81 -17.47
CA VAL A 139 16.93 -10.31 -18.29
C VAL A 139 18.02 -9.67 -17.43
N ILE A 140 17.67 -8.75 -16.53
CA ILE A 140 18.66 -8.07 -15.68
C ILE A 140 19.46 -9.05 -14.83
N LYS A 141 18.80 -10.07 -14.26
CA LYS A 141 19.46 -11.10 -13.46
C LYS A 141 20.42 -11.95 -14.28
N GLU A 142 20.05 -12.28 -15.51
CA GLU A 142 20.82 -13.17 -16.38
C GLU A 142 21.89 -12.45 -17.23
N ILE A 143 21.92 -11.11 -17.27
CA ILE A 143 22.91 -10.33 -18.06
C ILE A 143 24.34 -10.90 -17.98
N PRO A 144 24.90 -11.24 -16.80
CA PRO A 144 26.25 -11.77 -16.69
C PRO A 144 26.46 -13.12 -17.39
N ASN A 145 25.39 -13.92 -17.55
CA ASN A 145 25.41 -15.28 -18.07
C ASN A 145 25.03 -15.37 -19.56
N LEU A 146 24.61 -14.25 -20.18
CA LEU A 146 24.16 -14.26 -21.57
C LEU A 146 25.31 -14.43 -22.55
N SER A 147 25.13 -15.33 -23.51
CA SER A 147 25.98 -15.40 -24.71
C SER A 147 25.82 -14.15 -25.59
N GLU A 148 26.82 -13.85 -26.42
CA GLU A 148 26.74 -12.73 -27.38
C GLU A 148 25.56 -12.88 -28.36
N LYS A 149 25.21 -14.11 -28.73
CA LYS A 149 24.02 -14.38 -29.54
C LYS A 149 22.73 -13.94 -28.83
N GLN A 150 22.55 -14.34 -27.57
CA GLN A 150 21.38 -13.95 -26.76
C GLN A 150 21.31 -12.44 -26.53
N LYS A 151 22.45 -11.79 -26.28
CA LYS A 151 22.50 -10.32 -26.14
C LYS A 151 22.04 -9.61 -27.42
N LYS A 152 22.48 -10.10 -28.59
CA LYS A 152 22.09 -9.54 -29.89
C LYS A 152 20.59 -9.72 -30.14
N GLU A 153 20.03 -10.90 -29.87
CA GLU A 153 18.59 -11.17 -30.00
C GLU A 153 17.75 -10.30 -29.07
N LEU A 154 18.13 -10.19 -27.78
CA LEU A 154 17.45 -9.33 -26.82
C LEU A 154 17.50 -7.85 -27.24
N LYS A 155 18.64 -7.37 -27.73
CA LYS A 155 18.77 -6.00 -28.25
C LYS A 155 17.77 -5.72 -29.36
N THR A 156 17.64 -6.64 -30.33
CA THR A 156 16.68 -6.51 -31.44
C THR A 156 15.25 -6.44 -30.90
N VAL A 157 14.83 -7.43 -30.11
CA VAL A 157 13.47 -7.50 -29.56
C VAL A 157 13.12 -6.27 -28.74
N MET A 158 14.03 -5.81 -27.86
CA MET A 158 13.81 -4.63 -27.03
C MET A 158 13.69 -3.36 -27.87
N THR A 159 14.54 -3.19 -28.89
CA THR A 159 14.54 -2.00 -29.75
C THR A 159 13.25 -1.93 -30.58
N GLU A 160 12.86 -3.04 -31.18
CA GLU A 160 11.63 -3.13 -31.97
C GLU A 160 10.38 -2.91 -31.12
N SER A 161 10.32 -3.54 -29.94
CA SER A 161 9.21 -3.37 -29.00
C SER A 161 9.10 -1.92 -28.53
N SER A 162 10.23 -1.29 -28.18
CA SER A 162 10.28 0.12 -27.80
C SER A 162 9.76 1.04 -28.91
N LYS A 163 10.18 0.80 -30.16
CA LYS A 163 9.71 1.55 -31.32
C LYS A 163 8.20 1.41 -31.50
N LYS A 164 7.67 0.18 -31.47
CA LYS A 164 6.23 -0.08 -31.59
C LYS A 164 5.42 0.61 -30.50
N ILE A 165 5.86 0.52 -29.24
CA ILE A 165 5.19 1.20 -28.11
C ILE A 165 5.15 2.72 -28.35
N LYS A 166 6.26 3.33 -28.78
CA LYS A 166 6.30 4.76 -29.07
C LYS A 166 5.35 5.15 -30.20
N MET A 167 5.28 4.36 -31.27
CA MET A 167 4.35 4.60 -32.38
C MET A 167 2.89 4.56 -31.90
N ILE A 168 2.53 3.58 -31.06
CA ILE A 168 1.17 3.48 -30.48
C ILE A 168 0.84 4.73 -29.63
N LEU A 169 1.80 5.24 -28.86
CA LEU A 169 1.56 6.33 -27.91
C LEU A 169 1.59 7.73 -28.52
N LEU A 170 2.43 7.94 -29.55
CA LEU A 170 2.67 9.28 -30.09
C LEU A 170 1.83 9.58 -31.34
N GLY A 171 1.20 8.57 -31.94
CA GLY A 171 0.67 8.68 -33.29
C GLY A 171 1.80 8.88 -34.32
N ASP A 172 1.52 8.60 -35.59
CA ASP A 172 2.43 8.97 -36.69
C ASP A 172 2.47 10.50 -36.89
#